data_AF-A0A422M0F3-F1
#
_entry.id   AF-A0A422M0F3-F1
#
_cell.length_a   1.000
_cell.length_b   1.000
_cell.length_c   1.000
_cell.angle_alpha   90.00
_cell.angle_beta   90.00
_cell.angle_gamma   90.00
#
_symmetry.space_group_name_H-M   'P 1'
#
loop_
_entity.id
_entity.type
_entity.pdbx_description
1 polymer ?
#
loop_
_entity_poly.entity_id
_entity_poly.type
_entity_poly.pdbx_seq_one_letter_code
_entity_poly.pdbx_strand_id
1 'polypeptide(L)'
;MAQEEAGFALYLAHQGVVYAALAQLGIRRDRSDFQDWRDDGMLVYLNYFNRYRDPLTDEAAIRKFNKLAWHFVYLTLMQRMQKNRQRSVIERLPSNITLLQKTTFASTVLNVQTSLEWDGQLQRLAAILTPMERTVLGL
;
A
#
# COMPACT_ATOMS: atom_id res chain seq x y z
N MET A 1 -24.97 -8.64 -3.58
CA MET A 1 -25.46 -9.90 -2.99
C MET A 1 -24.70 -11.10 -3.59
N ALA A 2 -25.03 -11.60 -4.79
CA ALA A 2 -24.39 -12.81 -5.33
C ALA A 2 -22.85 -12.74 -5.50
N GLN A 3 -22.31 -11.58 -5.88
CA GLN A 3 -20.86 -11.40 -6.06
C GLN A 3 -20.11 -11.30 -4.73
N GLU A 4 -20.73 -10.71 -3.71
CA GLU A 4 -20.13 -10.59 -2.38
C GLU A 4 -20.08 -11.95 -1.68
N GLU A 5 -21.13 -12.76 -1.83
CA GLU A 5 -21.17 -14.14 -1.34
C GLU A 5 -20.12 -15.02 -2.02
N ALA A 6 -19.95 -14.89 -3.34
CA ALA A 6 -18.92 -15.61 -4.09
C ALA A 6 -17.50 -15.21 -3.66
N GLY A 7 -17.25 -13.92 -3.47
CA GLY A 7 -15.96 -13.42 -2.98
C GLY A 7 -15.65 -13.90 -1.57
N PHE A 8 -16.65 -13.92 -0.69
CA PHE A 8 -16.50 -14.43 0.67
C PHE A 8 -16.27 -15.95 0.70
N ALA A 9 -16.99 -16.72 -0.12
CA ALA A 9 -16.76 -18.16 -0.25
C ALA A 9 -15.34 -18.48 -0.75
N LEU A 10 -14.85 -17.72 -1.74
CA LEU A 10 -13.47 -17.86 -2.23
C LEU A 10 -12.45 -17.51 -1.15
N TYR A 11 -12.69 -16.45 -0.38
CA TYR A 11 -11.85 -16.09 0.76
C TYR A 11 -11.81 -17.21 1.81
N LEU A 12 -12.95 -17.80 2.18
CA LEU A 12 -13.02 -18.91 3.13
C LEU A 12 -12.21 -20.13 2.65
N ALA A 13 -12.23 -20.43 1.35
CA ALA A 13 -11.41 -21.49 0.76
C ALA A 13 -9.90 -21.17 0.73
N HIS A 14 -9.53 -19.89 0.68
CA HIS A 14 -8.14 -19.44 0.50
C HIS A 14 -7.64 -18.48 1.59
N GLN A 15 -8.10 -18.65 2.83
CA GLN A 15 -7.69 -17.81 3.97
C GLN A 15 -6.17 -17.83 4.20
N GLY A 16 -5.50 -18.90 3.77
CA GLY A 16 -4.05 -19.04 3.81
C GLY A 16 -3.30 -17.89 3.13
N VAL A 17 -3.91 -17.23 2.14
CA VAL A 17 -3.34 -16.03 1.49
C VAL A 17 -3.14 -14.90 2.50
N VAL A 18 -4.16 -14.60 3.31
CA VAL A 18 -4.05 -13.53 4.32
C VAL A 18 -3.11 -13.95 5.43
N TYR A 19 -3.18 -15.19 5.91
CA TYR A 19 -2.25 -15.68 6.93
C TYR A 19 -0.79 -15.66 6.47
N ALA A 20 -0.51 -15.99 5.21
CA ALA A 20 0.84 -15.92 4.66
C ALA A 20 1.34 -14.47 4.58
N ALA A 21 0.49 -13.52 4.22
CA ALA A 21 0.84 -12.09 4.22
C ALA A 21 1.14 -11.58 5.64
N LEU A 22 0.32 -11.97 6.63
CA LEU A 22 0.55 -11.62 8.04
C LEU A 22 1.84 -12.22 8.59
N ALA A 23 2.12 -13.49 8.26
CA ALA A 23 3.35 -14.16 8.64
C ALA A 23 4.58 -13.46 8.06
N GLN A 24 4.52 -13.04 6.79
CA GLN A 24 5.60 -12.29 6.13
C GLN A 24 5.85 -10.92 6.79
N LEU A 25 4.80 -10.29 7.33
CA LEU A 25 4.90 -9.03 8.09
C LEU A 25 5.34 -9.24 9.55
N GLY A 26 5.58 -10.48 9.97
CA GLY A 26 5.97 -10.82 11.35
C GLY A 26 4.82 -10.69 12.35
N ILE A 27 3.56 -10.64 11.89
CA ILE A 27 2.38 -10.54 12.75
C ILE A 27 1.99 -11.96 13.17
N ARG A 28 2.32 -12.29 14.41
CA ARG A 28 2.08 -13.61 15.00
C ARG A 28 0.71 -13.67 15.69
N ARG A 29 0.17 -14.89 15.84
CA ARG A 29 -1.16 -15.16 16.41
C ARG A 29 -1.32 -14.82 17.90
N ASP A 30 -0.20 -14.75 18.61
CA ASP A 30 -0.13 -14.36 20.03
C ASP A 30 -0.24 -12.83 20.23
N ARG A 31 -0.17 -12.04 19.16
CA ARG A 31 -0.27 -10.59 19.22
C ARG A 31 -1.72 -10.16 19.45
N SER A 32 -1.94 -9.22 20.37
CA SER A 32 -3.29 -8.76 20.75
C SER A 32 -4.08 -8.11 19.61
N ASP A 33 -3.40 -7.47 18.65
CA ASP A 33 -4.00 -6.86 17.47
C ASP A 33 -4.07 -7.81 16.26
N PHE A 34 -3.74 -9.09 16.43
CA PHE A 34 -3.72 -10.07 15.33
C PHE A 34 -5.06 -10.16 14.60
N GLN A 35 -6.17 -10.15 15.36
CA GLN A 35 -7.50 -10.26 14.78
C GLN A 35 -7.83 -9.04 13.89
N ASP A 36 -7.48 -7.84 14.34
CA ASP A 36 -7.67 -6.61 13.55
C ASP A 36 -6.88 -6.67 12.23
N TRP A 37 -5.62 -7.11 12.28
CA TRP A 37 -4.79 -7.26 11.08
C TRP A 37 -5.33 -8.33 10.12
N ARG A 38 -5.92 -9.40 10.65
CA ARG A 38 -6.57 -10.46 9.86
C ARG A 38 -7.83 -9.93 9.18
N ASP A 39 -8.68 -9.23 9.90
CA ASP A 39 -9.93 -8.69 9.38
C ASP A 39 -9.67 -7.59 8.34
N ASP A 40 -8.67 -6.75 8.58
CA ASP A 40 -8.16 -5.80 7.58
C ASP A 40 -7.66 -6.51 6.31
N GLY A 41 -6.89 -7.59 6.47
CA GLY A 41 -6.40 -8.39 5.34
C GLY A 41 -7.52 -9.04 4.54
N MET A 42 -8.57 -9.53 5.21
CA MET A 42 -9.79 -10.05 4.58
C MET A 42 -10.47 -8.96 3.74
N LEU A 43 -10.65 -7.76 4.29
CA LEU A 43 -11.28 -6.65 3.57
C LEU A 43 -10.50 -6.28 2.31
N VAL A 44 -9.17 -6.27 2.37
CA VAL A 44 -8.32 -6.01 1.19
C VAL A 44 -8.49 -7.11 0.15
N TYR A 45 -8.52 -8.38 0.57
CA TYR A 45 -8.75 -9.51 -0.33
C TYR A 45 -10.09 -9.42 -1.05
N LEU A 46 -11.17 -9.14 -0.32
CA LEU A 46 -12.52 -8.98 -0.89
C LEU A 46 -12.61 -7.76 -1.80
N ASN A 47 -11.97 -6.65 -1.44
CA ASN A 47 -11.90 -5.46 -2.29
C ASN A 47 -11.17 -5.77 -3.61
N TYR A 48 -10.07 -6.52 -3.53
CA TYR A 48 -9.34 -6.96 -4.71
C TYR A 48 -10.19 -7.88 -5.59
N PHE A 49 -10.91 -8.85 -5.00
CA PHE A 49 -11.86 -9.71 -5.71
C PHE A 49 -12.93 -8.90 -6.46
N ASN A 50 -13.53 -7.91 -5.81
CA ASN A 50 -14.57 -7.08 -6.41
C ASN A 50 -14.07 -6.23 -7.60
N ARG A 51 -12.77 -5.91 -7.63
CA ARG A 51 -12.13 -5.16 -8.72
C ARG A 51 -11.53 -6.05 -9.80
N TYR A 52 -11.42 -7.34 -9.54
CA TYR A 52 -10.81 -8.30 -10.44
C TYR A 52 -11.77 -8.59 -11.60
N ARG A 53 -11.32 -8.33 -12.83
CA ARG A 53 -12.16 -8.44 -14.03
C ARG A 53 -12.07 -9.80 -14.72
N ASP A 54 -11.00 -10.56 -14.48
CA ASP A 54 -10.82 -11.84 -15.16
C ASP A 54 -11.69 -12.92 -14.50
N PRO A 55 -12.32 -13.81 -15.30
CA PRO A 55 -13.11 -14.90 -14.76
C PRO A 55 -12.23 -15.91 -13.99
N LEU A 56 -12.73 -16.33 -12.84
CA LEU A 56 -12.10 -17.32 -11.96
C LEU A 56 -12.70 -18.71 -12.16
N THR A 57 -12.75 -19.17 -13.40
CA THR A 57 -13.34 -20.47 -13.77
C THR A 57 -12.38 -21.64 -13.58
N ASP A 58 -11.09 -21.41 -13.81
CA ASP A 58 -10.07 -22.44 -13.77
C ASP A 58 -9.21 -22.38 -12.50
N GLU A 59 -8.74 -23.54 -12.05
CA GLU A 59 -7.85 -23.62 -10.89
C GLU A 59 -6.53 -22.84 -11.11
N ALA A 60 -6.05 -22.76 -12.35
CA ALA A 60 -4.89 -21.94 -12.71
C ALA A 60 -5.18 -20.43 -12.55
N ALA A 61 -6.38 -19.99 -12.92
CA ALA A 61 -6.82 -18.60 -12.74
C ALA A 61 -6.94 -18.26 -11.25
N ILE A 62 -7.49 -19.17 -10.45
CA ILE A 62 -7.58 -19.02 -8.99
C ILE A 62 -6.17 -18.94 -8.36
N ARG A 63 -5.22 -19.79 -8.78
CA ARG A 63 -3.83 -19.72 -8.30
C ARG A 63 -3.17 -18.39 -8.64
N LYS A 64 -3.34 -17.90 -9.88
CA LYS A 64 -2.82 -16.59 -10.31
C LYS A 64 -3.43 -15.46 -9.49
N PHE A 65 -4.76 -15.48 -9.33
CA PHE A 65 -5.49 -14.52 -8.51
C PHE A 65 -4.98 -14.51 -7.07
N ASN A 66 -4.89 -15.67 -6.41
CA ASN A 66 -4.43 -15.77 -5.03
C ASN A 66 -3.00 -15.26 -4.85
N LYS A 67 -2.11 -15.47 -5.84
CA LYS A 67 -0.75 -14.93 -5.82
C LYS A 67 -0.75 -13.39 -5.89
N LEU A 68 -1.60 -12.81 -6.74
CA LEU A 68 -1.75 -11.35 -6.84
C LEU A 68 -2.43 -10.78 -5.59
N ALA A 69 -3.49 -11.42 -5.12
CA ALA A 69 -4.21 -11.05 -3.91
C ALA A 69 -3.29 -11.05 -2.69
N TRP A 70 -2.43 -12.06 -2.55
CA TRP A 70 -1.38 -12.09 -1.52
C TRP A 70 -0.50 -10.84 -1.57
N HIS A 71 -0.01 -10.48 -2.76
CA HIS A 71 0.87 -9.33 -2.94
C HIS A 71 0.16 -8.02 -2.59
N PHE A 72 -1.09 -7.85 -3.02
CA PHE A 72 -1.91 -6.68 -2.69
C PHE A 72 -2.22 -6.57 -1.20
N VAL A 73 -2.59 -7.67 -0.56
CA VAL A 73 -2.83 -7.73 0.89
C VAL A 73 -1.55 -7.36 1.62
N TYR A 74 -0.42 -7.98 1.28
CA TYR A 74 0.88 -7.69 1.90
C TYR A 74 1.25 -6.20 1.79
N LEU A 75 1.21 -5.61 0.59
CA LEU A 75 1.57 -4.21 0.37
C LEU A 75 0.66 -3.25 1.14
N THR A 76 -0.64 -3.53 1.13
CA THR A 76 -1.63 -2.65 1.80
C THR A 76 -1.45 -2.70 3.32
N LEU A 77 -1.26 -3.88 3.89
CA LEU A 77 -1.00 -4.03 5.33
C LEU A 77 0.35 -3.43 5.72
N MET A 78 1.39 -3.58 4.89
CA MET A 78 2.69 -2.95 5.11
C MET A 78 2.59 -1.42 5.17
N GLN A 79 1.89 -0.80 4.20
CA GLN A 79 1.65 0.65 4.19
C GLN A 79 0.89 1.11 5.45
N ARG A 80 -0.11 0.33 5.87
CA ARG A 80 -0.88 0.63 7.09
C ARG A 80 -0.02 0.51 8.35
N MET A 81 0.85 -0.50 8.43
CA MET A 81 1.82 -0.62 9.53
C MET A 81 2.75 0.59 9.59
N GLN A 82 3.28 1.05 8.45
CA GLN A 82 4.13 2.24 8.39
C GLN A 82 3.38 3.48 8.87
N LYS A 83 2.13 3.67 8.44
CA LYS A 83 1.28 4.78 8.89
C LYS A 83 0.98 4.73 10.40
N ASN A 84 0.70 3.56 10.94
CA ASN A 84 0.48 3.38 12.38
C ASN A 84 1.75 3.70 13.19
N ARG A 85 2.94 3.27 12.70
CA ARG A 85 4.22 3.65 13.31
C ARG A 85 4.42 5.16 13.30
N GLN A 86 4.19 5.83 12.18
CA GLN A 86 4.30 7.30 12.08
C GLN A 86 3.35 8.01 13.05
N ARG A 87 2.10 7.57 13.17
CA ARG A 87 1.14 8.14 14.15
C ARG A 87 1.61 7.98 15.59
N SER A 88 2.11 6.79 15.96
CA SER A 88 2.61 6.55 17.32
C SER A 88 3.82 7.42 17.68
N VAL A 89 4.64 7.80 16.69
CA VAL A 89 5.76 8.75 16.89
C VAL A 89 5.22 10.15 17.17
N ILE A 90 4.20 10.59 16.44
CA ILE A 90 3.57 11.90 16.63
C ILE A 90 2.87 11.99 17.99
N GLU A 91 2.14 10.96 18.40
CA GLU A 91 1.41 10.92 19.68
C GLU A 91 2.34 10.87 20.90
N ARG A 92 3.54 10.30 20.76
CA ARG A 92 4.55 10.24 21.83
C ARG A 92 5.35 11.54 21.99
N LEU A 93 5.15 12.52 21.12
CA LEU A 93 5.74 13.84 21.33
C LEU A 93 5.03 14.51 22.52
N PRO A 94 5.77 14.99 23.53
CA PRO A 94 5.16 15.64 24.70
C PRO A 94 4.37 16.86 24.25
N SER A 95 3.21 17.09 24.88
CA SER A 95 2.22 18.14 24.57
C SER A 95 2.72 19.59 24.63
N ASN A 96 4.03 19.82 24.80
CA ASN A 96 4.68 21.14 24.69
C ASN A 96 4.89 21.59 23.23
N ILE A 97 4.09 21.08 22.30
CA ILE A 97 4.08 21.50 20.90
C ILE A 97 2.91 22.45 20.62
N THR A 98 2.64 23.37 21.55
CA THR A 98 1.90 24.61 21.26
C THR A 98 2.76 25.61 20.46
N LEU A 99 3.96 25.20 20.01
CA LEU A 99 4.94 26.03 19.28
C LEU A 99 5.18 25.61 17.82
N LEU A 100 4.42 24.64 17.27
CA LEU A 100 4.56 24.19 15.88
C LEU A 100 3.39 24.58 14.96
N GLN A 101 2.63 25.63 15.30
CA GLN A 101 1.94 26.39 14.25
C GLN A 101 2.94 27.12 13.31
N LYS A 102 4.25 27.10 13.61
CA LYS A 102 5.32 27.60 12.73
C LYS A 102 5.97 26.55 11.80
N THR A 103 5.78 25.23 11.96
CA THR A 103 6.48 24.22 11.11
C THR A 103 5.67 23.65 9.96
N THR A 104 4.45 24.13 9.70
CA THR A 104 3.81 23.92 8.40
C THR A 104 4.68 24.48 7.26
N PHE A 105 5.53 25.48 7.54
CA PHE A 105 6.53 25.95 6.59
C PHE A 105 7.73 24.99 6.43
N ALA A 106 8.17 24.26 7.45
CA ALA A 106 9.37 23.40 7.34
C ALA A 106 9.11 22.11 6.54
N SER A 107 7.92 21.51 6.66
CA SER A 107 7.58 20.30 5.90
C SER A 107 7.29 20.60 4.43
N THR A 108 6.78 21.81 4.15
CA THR A 108 6.66 22.30 2.78
C THR A 108 8.03 22.63 2.20
N VAL A 109 8.94 23.22 2.97
CA VAL A 109 10.31 23.56 2.51
C VAL A 109 11.13 22.30 2.20
N LEU A 110 11.03 21.23 2.98
CA LEU A 110 11.71 19.97 2.63
C LEU A 110 11.17 19.36 1.34
N ASN A 111 9.84 19.38 1.14
CA ASN A 111 9.21 18.80 -0.04
C ASN A 111 9.43 19.67 -1.30
N VAL A 112 9.47 21.00 -1.13
CA VAL A 112 9.80 21.98 -2.19
C VAL A 112 11.28 21.91 -2.56
N GLN A 113 12.19 21.67 -1.62
CA GLN A 113 13.61 21.44 -1.91
C GLN A 113 13.81 20.16 -2.72
N THR A 114 13.19 19.04 -2.33
CA THR A 114 13.22 17.83 -3.17
C THR A 114 12.55 18.06 -4.53
N SER A 115 11.42 18.78 -4.61
CA SER A 115 10.75 19.07 -5.88
C SER A 115 11.59 19.97 -6.82
N LEU A 116 12.30 20.97 -6.27
CA LEU A 116 13.22 21.82 -7.03
C LEU A 116 14.46 21.06 -7.51
N GLU A 117 14.97 20.12 -6.70
CA GLU A 117 16.05 19.22 -7.10
C GLU A 117 15.60 18.27 -8.22
N TRP A 118 14.37 17.74 -8.16
CA TRP A 118 13.79 16.92 -9.21
C TRP A 118 13.59 17.69 -10.52
N ASP A 119 13.06 18.92 -10.48
CA ASP A 119 12.89 19.74 -11.68
C ASP A 119 14.24 20.12 -12.32
N GLY A 120 15.25 20.42 -11.50
CA GLY A 120 16.60 20.68 -11.98
C GLY A 120 17.27 19.44 -12.59
N GLN A 121 17.02 18.25 -12.04
CA GLN A 121 17.48 16.99 -12.60
C GLN A 121 16.77 16.66 -13.92
N LEU A 122 15.46 16.86 -14.01
CA LEU A 122 14.69 16.65 -15.23
C LEU A 122 15.11 17.60 -16.35
N GLN A 123 15.43 18.86 -16.05
CA GLN A 123 15.95 19.81 -17.05
C GLN A 123 17.34 19.43 -17.55
N ARG A 124 18.22 18.93 -16.67
CA ARG A 124 19.54 18.41 -17.08
C ARG A 124 19.41 17.15 -17.93
N LEU A 125 18.47 16.28 -17.60
CA LEU A 125 18.21 15.05 -18.33
C LEU A 125 17.60 15.36 -19.70
N ALA A 126 16.65 16.29 -19.77
CA ALA A 126 16.13 16.80 -21.03
C ALA A 126 17.26 17.37 -21.91
N ALA A 127 18.17 18.19 -21.36
CA ALA A 127 19.27 18.80 -22.12
C ALA A 127 20.22 17.78 -22.80
N ILE A 128 20.34 16.56 -22.27
CA ILE A 128 21.21 15.50 -22.79
C ILE A 128 20.47 14.57 -23.77
N LEU A 129 19.15 14.47 -23.66
CA LEU A 129 18.33 13.59 -24.51
C LEU A 129 18.07 14.19 -25.89
N THR A 130 18.03 13.32 -26.90
CA THR A 130 17.66 13.68 -28.28
C THR A 130 16.15 13.97 -28.39
N PRO A 131 15.69 14.71 -29.42
CA PRO A 131 14.28 15.09 -29.56
C PRO A 131 13.32 13.89 -29.59
N MET A 132 13.76 12.75 -30.13
CA MET A 132 12.98 11.52 -30.19
C MET A 132 12.78 10.90 -28.80
N GLU A 133 13.83 10.91 -27.97
CA GLU A 133 13.81 10.32 -26.63
C GLU A 133 12.97 11.15 -25.64
N ARG A 134 12.96 12.47 -25.80
CA ARG A 134 12.07 13.36 -25.01
C ARG A 134 10.59 13.06 -25.27
N THR A 135 10.24 12.81 -26.53
CA THR A 135 8.85 12.51 -26.94
C THR A 135 8.35 11.18 -26.37
N VAL A 136 9.21 10.17 -26.27
CA VAL A 136 8.86 8.86 -25.69
C VAL A 136 8.68 8.93 -24.18
N LEU A 137 9.45 9.78 -23.50
CA LEU A 137 9.42 9.92 -22.04
C LEU A 137 8.35 10.90 -21.53
N GLY A 138 7.68 11.63 -22.41
CA GLY A 138 6.62 12.58 -22.04
C GLY A 138 7.12 13.76 -21.20
N LEU A 139 8.38 14.18 -21.45
CA LEU A 139 9.06 15.31 -20.82
C LEU A 139 8.97 16.58 -21.68
#